data_AF-A0A6H1Q9G4-F1
#
_entry.id   AF-A0A6H1Q9G4-F1
#
_cell.length_a   1.000
_cell.length_b   1.000
_cell.length_c   1.000
_cell.angle_alpha   90.00
_cell.angle_beta   90.00
_cell.angle_gamma   90.00
#
_symmetry.space_group_name_H-M   'P 1'
#
loop_
_entity.id
_entity.type
_entity.pdbx_description
1 polymer ?
#
loop_
_entity_poly.entity_id
_entity_poly.type
_entity_poly.pdbx_seq_one_letter_code
_entity_poly.pdbx_strand_id
1 'polypeptide(L)'
;MTVALNTQFTYPQVAIQSAVQFPAGHYVELDDIAFEANGLGRKLVQAQSVSAHGKEFSVGYLNVEGTGYVPIQDSARPVDLGDLDSITRENPELFRAVHQAFGGAADSYSHLEMVVALRSAIHQGIAPLNSTELKRVAGEARLYAKRAVWVHLNAIEAITDAPINWATKNL
;
A
#
# COMPACT_ATOMS: atom_id res chain seq x y z
N MET A 1 -5.86 -17.04 -8.29
CA MET A 1 -6.69 -17.83 -7.36
C MET A 1 -7.70 -16.87 -6.75
N THR A 2 -8.99 -17.02 -7.04
CA THR A 2 -10.04 -16.13 -6.53
C THR A 2 -10.41 -16.59 -5.14
N VAL A 3 -10.12 -15.81 -4.11
CA VAL A 3 -10.56 -16.14 -2.75
C VAL A 3 -12.06 -15.89 -2.72
N ALA A 4 -12.86 -16.97 -2.65
CA ALA A 4 -14.26 -16.88 -2.26
C ALA A 4 -14.28 -16.55 -0.77
N LEU A 5 -14.14 -15.27 -0.46
CA LEU A 5 -14.27 -14.75 0.90
C LEU A 5 -15.72 -15.01 1.32
N ASN A 6 -15.93 -16.06 2.11
CA ASN A 6 -17.24 -16.53 2.60
C ASN A 6 -17.95 -15.52 3.54
N THR A 7 -17.40 -14.32 3.67
CA THR A 7 -18.06 -13.14 4.21
C THR A 7 -18.71 -12.39 3.05
N GLN A 8 -20.04 -12.36 3.00
CA GLN A 8 -20.77 -11.47 2.11
C GLN A 8 -20.34 -10.03 2.37
N PHE A 9 -19.35 -9.53 1.62
CA PHE A 9 -19.00 -8.13 1.69
C PHE A 9 -20.21 -7.33 1.21
N THR A 10 -20.85 -6.63 2.15
CA THR A 10 -21.97 -5.77 1.82
C THR A 10 -21.41 -4.39 1.52
N TYR A 11 -21.03 -4.16 0.27
CA TYR A 11 -20.64 -2.84 -0.20
C TYR A 11 -21.87 -2.10 -0.73
N PRO A 12 -21.99 -0.77 -0.52
CA PRO A 12 -23.02 0.03 -1.16
C PRO A 12 -22.94 -0.13 -2.68
N GLN A 13 -24.10 -0.27 -3.35
CA GLN A 13 -24.16 -0.48 -4.80
C GLN A 13 -23.41 0.60 -5.58
N VAL A 14 -23.48 1.86 -5.12
CA VAL A 14 -22.74 2.99 -5.70
C VAL A 14 -21.24 2.76 -5.67
N ALA A 15 -20.69 2.21 -4.58
CA ALA A 15 -19.27 1.93 -4.45
C ALA A 15 -18.82 0.80 -5.40
N ILE A 16 -19.66 -0.23 -5.58
CA ILE A 16 -19.41 -1.32 -6.52
C ILE A 16 -19.45 -0.83 -7.97
N GLN A 17 -20.38 0.07 -8.30
CA GLN A 17 -20.51 0.62 -9.65
C GLN A 17 -19.26 1.41 -10.06
N SER A 18 -18.70 2.21 -9.15
CA SER A 18 -17.47 2.98 -9.38
C SER A 18 -16.18 2.17 -9.19
N ALA A 19 -16.27 0.91 -8.75
CA ALA A 19 -15.10 0.09 -8.51
C ALA A 19 -14.49 -0.40 -9.83
N VAL A 20 -13.17 -0.34 -9.89
CA VAL A 20 -12.34 -0.77 -11.02
C VAL A 20 -11.74 -2.16 -10.76
N GLN A 21 -11.22 -2.78 -11.81
CA GLN A 21 -10.63 -4.11 -11.76
C GLN A 21 -9.12 -4.03 -12.01
N PHE A 22 -8.37 -4.67 -11.12
CA PHE A 22 -6.93 -4.92 -11.18
C PHE A 22 -6.67 -6.40 -10.96
N PRO A 23 -5.60 -6.96 -11.55
CA PRO A 23 -5.22 -8.34 -11.28
C PRO A 23 -4.92 -8.55 -9.79
N ALA A 24 -5.34 -9.70 -9.25
CA ALA A 24 -5.13 -10.01 -7.85
C ALA A 24 -3.63 -10.12 -7.53
N GLY A 25 -3.20 -9.55 -6.40
CA GLY A 25 -1.81 -9.50 -5.97
C GLY A 25 -1.05 -8.25 -6.44
N HIS A 26 -1.60 -7.47 -7.37
CA HIS A 26 -1.01 -6.21 -7.82
C HIS A 26 -1.01 -5.16 -6.72
N TYR A 27 0.00 -4.30 -6.71
CA TYR A 27 0.05 -3.11 -5.89
C TYR A 27 -0.55 -1.93 -6.63
N VAL A 28 -1.40 -1.16 -5.94
CA VAL A 28 -2.12 -0.03 -6.53
C VAL A 28 -1.96 1.20 -5.64
N GLU A 29 -1.57 2.32 -6.24
CA GLU A 29 -1.55 3.63 -5.58
C GLU A 29 -2.87 4.36 -5.76
N LEU A 30 -3.41 4.88 -4.67
CA LEU A 30 -4.70 5.55 -4.59
C LEU A 30 -4.54 6.95 -3.99
N ASP A 31 -5.25 7.94 -4.52
CA ASP A 31 -5.49 9.17 -3.78
C ASP A 31 -6.40 8.86 -2.60
N ASP A 32 -5.99 9.26 -1.40
CA ASP A 32 -6.73 9.05 -0.16
C ASP A 32 -6.55 10.29 0.73
N ILE A 33 -7.67 10.94 1.05
CA ILE A 33 -7.70 12.21 1.79
C ILE A 33 -7.03 12.07 3.16
N ALA A 34 -7.22 10.93 3.84
CA ALA A 34 -6.66 10.72 5.17
C ALA A 34 -5.13 10.55 5.08
N PHE A 35 -4.61 9.93 4.02
CA PHE A 35 -3.17 9.80 3.80
C PHE A 35 -2.54 11.15 3.40
N GLU A 36 -3.19 11.89 2.51
CA GLU A 36 -2.73 13.22 2.07
C GLU A 36 -2.69 14.21 3.24
N ALA A 37 -3.77 14.29 4.04
CA ALA A 37 -3.85 15.17 5.19
C ALA A 37 -2.76 14.91 6.25
N ASN A 38 -2.20 13.70 6.26
CA ASN A 38 -1.14 13.28 7.17
C ASN A 38 0.26 13.24 6.55
N GLY A 39 0.42 13.75 5.32
CA GLY A 39 1.71 13.80 4.63
C GLY A 39 2.28 12.43 4.29
N LEU A 40 1.43 11.40 4.17
CA LEU A 40 1.84 10.05 3.74
C LEU A 40 1.85 9.90 2.21
N GLY A 41 1.31 10.88 1.48
CA GLY A 41 1.18 10.83 0.03
C GLY A 41 0.04 9.92 -0.41
N ARG A 42 0.22 9.25 -1.56
CA ARG A 42 -0.78 8.32 -2.09
C ARG A 42 -0.78 7.03 -1.29
N LYS A 43 -1.96 6.50 -1.01
CA LYS A 43 -2.15 5.23 -0.32
C LYS A 43 -1.79 4.06 -1.22
N LEU A 44 -0.94 3.19 -0.74
CA LEU A 44 -0.54 1.97 -1.43
C LEU A 44 -1.28 0.75 -0.85
N VAL A 45 -2.01 0.02 -1.69
CA VAL A 45 -2.75 -1.20 -1.31
C VAL A 45 -2.38 -2.37 -2.22
N GLN A 46 -2.65 -3.59 -1.76
CA GLN A 46 -2.64 -4.79 -2.61
C GLN A 46 -4.07 -5.09 -3.08
N ALA A 47 -4.23 -5.39 -4.36
CA ALA A 47 -5.52 -5.69 -4.97
C ALA A 47 -5.92 -7.15 -4.77
N GLN A 48 -7.19 -7.39 -4.45
CA GLN A 48 -7.84 -8.69 -4.47
C GLN A 48 -9.11 -8.60 -5.31
N SER A 49 -9.35 -9.62 -6.15
CA SER A 49 -10.60 -9.71 -6.92
C SER A 49 -11.73 -10.25 -6.06
N VAL A 50 -12.89 -9.59 -6.11
CA VAL A 50 -14.12 -9.95 -5.39
C VAL A 50 -15.29 -9.87 -6.36
N SER A 51 -16.25 -10.78 -6.20
CA SER A 51 -17.51 -10.77 -6.95
C SER A 51 -18.67 -10.45 -6.00
N ALA A 52 -19.45 -9.41 -6.31
CA ALA A 52 -20.69 -9.10 -5.58
C ALA A 52 -21.75 -8.56 -6.54
N HIS A 53 -23.02 -8.91 -6.29
CA HIS A 53 -24.16 -8.50 -7.12
C HIS A 53 -23.98 -8.79 -8.63
N GLY A 54 -23.29 -9.89 -8.97
CA GLY A 54 -23.04 -10.28 -10.37
C GLY A 54 -21.96 -9.47 -11.09
N LYS A 55 -21.22 -8.60 -10.38
CA LYS A 55 -20.08 -7.84 -10.91
C LYS A 55 -18.78 -8.29 -10.22
N GLU A 56 -17.71 -8.42 -11.01
CA GLU A 56 -16.34 -8.52 -10.50
C GLU A 56 -15.72 -7.13 -10.36
N PHE A 57 -15.01 -6.91 -9.26
CA PHE A 57 -14.29 -5.68 -8.98
C PHE A 57 -13.12 -5.94 -8.03
N SER A 58 -12.20 -4.99 -7.93
CA SER A 58 -11.06 -5.11 -7.02
C SER A 58 -11.29 -4.35 -5.73
N VAL A 59 -10.87 -4.98 -4.64
CA VAL A 59 -10.74 -4.36 -3.32
C VAL A 59 -9.25 -4.22 -3.00
N GLY A 60 -8.89 -3.13 -2.32
CA GLY A 60 -7.57 -2.88 -1.78
C GLY A 60 -7.52 -3.25 -0.31
N TYR A 61 -6.42 -3.86 0.11
CA TYR A 61 -6.08 -4.11 1.51
C TYR A 61 -4.60 -3.78 1.76
N LEU A 62 -4.27 -3.47 3.01
CA LEU A 62 -2.88 -3.44 3.46
C LEU A 62 -2.58 -4.85 3.95
N ASN A 63 -1.55 -5.55 3.46
CA ASN A 63 -1.29 -6.94 3.83
C ASN A 63 -0.77 -7.09 5.28
N VAL A 64 -1.60 -6.66 6.24
CA VAL A 64 -1.38 -6.58 7.68
C VAL A 64 -2.67 -7.02 8.35
N GLU A 65 -2.52 -7.82 9.40
CA GLU A 65 -3.62 -8.40 10.16
C GLU A 65 -4.59 -7.32 10.67
N GLY A 66 -5.89 -7.60 10.61
CA GLY A 66 -6.94 -6.67 11.07
C GLY A 66 -7.33 -5.57 10.08
N THR A 67 -6.67 -5.45 8.91
CA THR A 67 -7.08 -4.46 7.90
C THR A 67 -8.28 -4.96 7.09
N GLY A 68 -9.26 -4.08 6.91
CA GLY A 68 -10.44 -4.35 6.09
C GLY A 68 -10.18 -4.14 4.60
N TYR A 69 -10.95 -4.86 3.77
CA TYR A 69 -10.98 -4.69 2.31
C TYR A 69 -11.86 -3.50 1.91
N VAL A 70 -11.32 -2.58 1.11
CA VAL A 70 -12.03 -1.40 0.62
C VAL A 70 -12.10 -1.44 -0.91
N PRO A 71 -13.26 -1.20 -1.56
CA PRO A 71 -13.33 -1.15 -3.01
C PRO A 71 -12.37 -0.12 -3.59
N ILE A 72 -11.63 -0.51 -4.63
CA ILE A 72 -10.77 0.44 -5.36
C ILE A 72 -11.67 1.20 -6.33
N GLN A 73 -11.93 2.48 -6.03
CA GLN A 73 -12.82 3.32 -6.80
C GLN A 73 -12.06 4.17 -7.82
N ASP A 74 -12.66 4.40 -8.99
CA ASP A 74 -12.08 5.25 -10.05
C ASP A 74 -11.79 6.69 -9.55
N SER A 75 -12.63 7.21 -8.64
CA SER A 75 -12.45 8.53 -8.04
C SER A 75 -11.16 8.67 -7.22
N ALA A 76 -10.57 7.56 -6.76
CA ALA A 76 -9.28 7.54 -6.09
C ALA A 76 -8.09 7.58 -7.08
N ARG A 77 -8.38 7.79 -8.38
CA ARG A 77 -7.40 7.88 -9.48
C ARG A 77 -6.35 6.76 -9.44
N PRO A 78 -6.76 5.49 -9.42
CA PRO A 78 -5.86 4.38 -9.11
C PRO A 78 -4.75 4.23 -10.16
N VAL A 79 -3.53 3.91 -9.71
CA VAL A 79 -2.37 3.63 -10.58
C VAL A 79 -1.87 2.21 -10.28
N ASP A 80 -1.91 1.34 -11.27
CA ASP A 80 -1.35 -0.02 -11.17
C ASP A 80 0.17 0.03 -11.20
N LEU A 81 0.81 -0.56 -10.20
CA LEU A 81 2.26 -0.71 -10.13
C LEU A 81 2.73 -2.11 -10.54
N GLY A 82 1.82 -3.06 -10.75
CA GLY A 82 2.15 -4.45 -11.01
C GLY A 82 2.27 -5.30 -9.74
N ASP A 83 2.58 -6.58 -9.93
CA ASP A 83 2.89 -7.50 -8.83
C ASP A 83 4.33 -7.31 -8.29
N LEU A 84 4.61 -7.90 -7.11
CA LEU A 84 5.92 -7.77 -6.47
C LEU A 84 7.07 -8.25 -7.38
N ASP A 85 6.84 -9.35 -8.09
CA ASP A 85 7.86 -9.95 -8.96
C ASP A 85 8.20 -9.02 -10.12
N SER A 86 7.22 -8.33 -10.69
CA SER A 86 7.41 -7.36 -11.77
C SER A 86 8.12 -6.12 -11.27
N ILE A 87 7.66 -5.54 -10.15
CA ILE A 87 8.26 -4.35 -9.51
C ILE A 87 9.74 -4.58 -9.19
N THR A 88 10.08 -5.74 -8.63
CA THR A 88 11.47 -6.05 -8.25
C THR A 88 12.34 -6.42 -9.45
N ARG A 89 11.77 -7.00 -10.52
CA ARG A 89 12.49 -7.33 -11.76
C ARG A 89 12.79 -6.12 -12.64
N GLU A 90 11.99 -5.05 -12.56
CA GLU A 90 12.27 -3.81 -13.30
C GLU A 90 13.58 -3.15 -12.85
N ASN A 91 13.91 -3.25 -11.56
CA ASN A 91 15.09 -2.63 -10.97
C ASN A 91 15.84 -3.59 -10.03
N PRO A 92 16.44 -4.67 -10.56
CA PRO A 92 16.94 -5.79 -9.76
C PRO A 92 18.14 -5.40 -8.88
N GLU A 93 18.99 -4.48 -9.34
CA GLU A 93 20.11 -3.96 -8.55
C GLU A 93 19.64 -3.11 -7.37
N LEU A 94 18.68 -2.22 -7.63
CA LEU A 94 18.09 -1.39 -6.58
C LEU A 94 17.35 -2.25 -5.57
N PHE A 95 16.58 -3.24 -6.03
CA PHE A 95 15.93 -4.21 -5.14
C PHE A 95 16.92 -4.91 -4.22
N ARG A 96 18.03 -5.46 -4.74
CA ARG A 96 19.05 -6.09 -3.89
C ARG A 96 19.61 -5.11 -2.87
N ALA A 97 19.88 -3.87 -3.28
CA ALA A 97 20.43 -2.86 -2.40
C ALA A 97 19.45 -2.44 -1.29
N VAL A 98 18.17 -2.26 -1.62
CA VAL A 98 17.09 -1.99 -0.64
C VAL A 98 16.89 -3.19 0.30
N HIS A 99 16.90 -4.41 -0.23
CA HIS A 99 16.83 -5.65 0.56
C HIS A 99 17.96 -5.72 1.60
N GLN A 100 19.19 -5.40 1.19
CA GLN A 100 20.32 -5.29 2.12
C GLN A 100 20.14 -4.15 3.13
N ALA A 101 19.58 -3.01 2.72
CA ALA A 101 19.28 -1.90 3.61
C ALA A 101 18.26 -2.26 4.72
N PHE A 102 17.35 -3.19 4.45
CA PHE A 102 16.44 -3.74 5.46
C PHE A 102 17.11 -4.73 6.42
N GLY A 103 18.25 -5.33 6.06
CA GLY A 103 18.97 -6.31 6.89
C GLY A 103 19.34 -7.61 6.14
N GLY A 104 18.87 -7.80 4.91
CA GLY A 104 19.27 -8.92 4.06
C GLY A 104 18.60 -10.28 4.39
N ALA A 105 17.69 -10.35 5.35
CA ALA A 105 16.86 -11.53 5.59
C ALA A 105 15.46 -11.36 4.97
N ALA A 106 14.85 -12.48 4.55
CA ALA A 106 13.57 -12.47 3.84
C ALA A 106 12.40 -11.94 4.70
N ASP A 107 12.52 -12.02 6.02
CA ASP A 107 11.56 -11.57 7.02
C ASP A 107 11.88 -10.18 7.59
N SER A 108 12.90 -9.50 7.08
CA SER A 108 13.32 -8.17 7.55
C SER A 108 12.37 -7.03 7.16
N TYR A 109 11.39 -7.33 6.28
CA TYR A 109 10.38 -6.41 5.78
C TYR A 109 9.13 -7.17 5.30
N SER A 110 8.00 -6.48 5.30
CA SER A 110 6.81 -6.85 4.56
C SER A 110 6.93 -6.43 3.09
N HIS A 111 6.19 -7.10 2.20
CA HIS A 111 6.17 -6.71 0.79
C HIS A 111 5.72 -5.25 0.57
N LEU A 112 4.82 -4.75 1.43
CA LEU A 112 4.41 -3.34 1.39
C LEU A 112 5.60 -2.41 1.64
N GLU A 113 6.39 -2.66 2.68
CA GLU A 113 7.58 -1.86 2.99
C GLU A 113 8.60 -1.89 1.85
N MET A 114 8.80 -3.05 1.22
CA MET A 114 9.68 -3.17 0.05
C MET A 114 9.19 -2.32 -1.14
N VAL A 115 7.91 -2.41 -1.48
CA VAL A 115 7.35 -1.62 -2.60
C VAL A 115 7.43 -0.12 -2.30
N VAL A 116 7.12 0.32 -1.08
CA VAL A 116 7.24 1.72 -0.66
C VAL A 116 8.69 2.20 -0.77
N ALA A 117 9.64 1.42 -0.26
CA ALA A 117 11.06 1.78 -0.30
C ALA A 117 11.57 1.89 -1.75
N LEU A 118 11.22 0.93 -2.61
CA LEU A 118 11.58 0.96 -4.03
C LEU A 118 11.00 2.17 -4.75
N ARG A 119 9.70 2.43 -4.58
CA ARG A 119 9.02 3.58 -5.19
C ARG A 119 9.67 4.90 -4.75
N SER A 120 9.93 5.03 -3.46
CA SER A 120 10.56 6.21 -2.89
C SER A 120 11.99 6.39 -3.40
N ALA A 121 12.78 5.31 -3.49
CA ALA A 121 14.13 5.34 -4.04
C ALA A 121 14.16 5.71 -5.53
N ILE A 122 13.26 5.15 -6.34
CA ILE A 122 13.11 5.47 -7.78
C ILE A 122 12.73 6.94 -7.94
N HIS A 123 11.71 7.41 -7.22
CA HIS A 123 11.25 8.79 -7.30
C HIS A 123 12.34 9.80 -6.91
N GLN A 124 13.15 9.46 -5.90
CA GLN A 124 14.25 10.31 -5.42
C GLN A 124 15.54 10.14 -6.23
N GLY A 125 15.58 9.23 -7.21
CA GLY A 125 16.80 8.97 -8.00
C GLY A 125 17.95 8.40 -7.18
N ILE A 126 17.65 7.64 -6.12
CA ILE A 126 18.67 7.07 -5.22
C ILE A 126 19.39 5.92 -5.93
N ALA A 127 20.70 6.10 -6.13
CA ALA A 127 21.53 5.08 -6.75
C ALA A 127 21.67 3.81 -5.85
N PRO A 128 21.73 2.59 -6.43
CA PRO A 128 21.89 1.35 -5.67
C PRO A 128 23.14 1.29 -4.78
N LEU A 129 24.18 2.07 -5.09
CA LEU A 129 25.43 2.12 -4.33
C LEU A 129 25.36 3.08 -3.12
N ASN A 130 24.30 3.90 -3.00
CA ASN A 130 24.16 4.86 -1.91
C ASN A 130 23.51 4.22 -0.67
N SER A 131 24.30 3.44 0.05
CA SER A 131 23.81 2.67 1.22
C SER A 131 23.20 3.53 2.34
N THR A 132 23.67 4.75 2.54
CA THR A 132 23.14 5.67 3.57
C THR A 132 21.72 6.09 3.23
N GLU A 133 21.49 6.58 2.00
CA GLU A 133 20.15 6.96 1.55
C GLU A 133 19.23 5.75 1.51
N LEU A 134 19.70 4.59 1.04
CA LEU A 134 18.92 3.36 1.01
C LEU A 134 18.44 2.91 2.40
N LYS A 135 19.29 3.04 3.44
CA LYS A 135 18.90 2.77 4.84
C LYS A 135 17.86 3.78 5.33
N ARG A 136 17.96 5.05 4.93
CA ARG A 136 16.96 6.08 5.26
C ARG A 136 15.60 5.71 4.66
N VAL A 137 15.52 5.40 3.36
CA VAL A 137 14.25 5.03 2.72
C VAL A 137 13.66 3.73 3.28
N ALA A 138 14.49 2.74 3.64
CA ALA A 138 14.03 1.53 4.31
C ALA A 138 13.41 1.85 5.69
N GLY A 139 14.03 2.73 6.47
CA GLY A 139 13.47 3.21 7.74
C GLY A 139 12.16 4.00 7.56
N GLU A 140 12.09 4.86 6.56
CA GLU A 140 10.88 5.62 6.22
C GLU A 140 9.75 4.70 5.76
N ALA A 141 10.04 3.66 4.99
CA ALA A 141 9.05 2.67 4.54
C ALA A 141 8.43 1.90 5.72
N ARG A 142 9.23 1.55 6.74
CA ARG A 142 8.72 0.94 7.99
C ARG A 142 7.78 1.88 8.73
N LEU A 143 8.18 3.15 8.87
CA LEU A 143 7.34 4.16 9.51
C LEU A 143 6.05 4.41 8.73
N TYR A 144 6.14 4.49 7.40
CA TYR A 144 4.99 4.61 6.52
C TYR A 144 4.03 3.43 6.73
N ALA A 145 4.51 2.18 6.71
CA ALA A 145 3.64 1.01 6.83
C ALA A 145 2.83 1.02 8.14
N LYS A 146 3.48 1.33 9.27
CA LYS A 146 2.80 1.49 10.57
C LYS A 146 1.73 2.58 10.54
N ARG A 147 2.08 3.76 10.01
CA ARG A 147 1.16 4.91 9.93
C ARG A 147 0.02 4.66 8.96
N ALA A 148 0.29 4.01 7.82
CA ALA A 148 -0.68 3.65 6.82
C ALA A 148 -1.76 2.72 7.39
N VAL A 149 -1.36 1.72 8.17
CA VAL A 149 -2.29 0.83 8.88
C VAL A 149 -3.14 1.62 9.85
N TRP A 150 -2.53 2.48 10.67
CA TRP A 150 -3.28 3.29 11.63
C TRP A 150 -4.28 4.22 10.93
N VAL A 151 -3.87 4.92 9.87
CA VAL A 151 -4.76 5.80 9.09
C VAL A 151 -5.88 5.01 8.43
N HIS A 152 -5.59 3.84 7.87
CA HIS A 152 -6.60 2.99 7.25
C HIS A 152 -7.66 2.52 8.25
N LEU A 153 -7.27 2.20 9.48
CA LEU A 153 -8.18 1.75 10.53
C LEU A 153 -8.93 2.91 11.21
N ASN A 154 -8.32 4.11 11.25
CA ASN A 154 -8.86 5.27 11.96
C ASN A 154 -9.15 6.44 10.99
N ALA A 155 -9.68 6.15 9.80
CA ALA A 155 -9.76 7.11 8.71
C ALA A 155 -10.49 8.43 9.08
N ILE A 156 -11.57 8.35 9.87
CA ILE A 156 -12.27 9.57 10.33
C ILE A 156 -11.38 10.39 11.25
N GLU A 157 -10.78 9.79 12.26
CA GLU A 157 -9.86 10.47 13.19
C GLU A 157 -8.64 11.04 12.44
N ALA A 158 -8.09 10.27 11.50
CA ALA A 158 -6.97 10.69 10.67
C ALA A 158 -7.31 11.93 9.81
N ILE A 159 -8.58 12.15 9.46
CA ILE A 159 -9.04 13.34 8.74
C ILE A 159 -9.32 14.49 9.70
N THR A 160 -10.05 14.24 10.80
CA THR A 160 -10.48 15.31 11.72
C THR A 160 -9.34 15.91 12.52
N ASP A 161 -8.32 15.11 12.83
CA ASP A 161 -7.23 15.48 13.72
C ASP A 161 -5.92 15.70 12.95
N ALA A 162 -6.00 15.89 11.63
CA ALA A 162 -4.84 16.06 10.78
C ALA A 162 -4.13 17.42 11.03
N PRO A 163 -2.77 17.46 11.08
CA PRO A 163 -1.88 16.31 11.03
C PRO A 163 -1.81 15.57 12.37
N ILE A 164 -1.80 14.24 12.31
CA ILE A 164 -1.71 13.39 13.50
C ILE A 164 -0.35 13.59 14.20
N ASN A 165 -0.40 13.83 15.50
CA ASN A 165 0.78 13.74 16.35
C ASN A 165 1.19 12.27 16.54
N TRP A 166 2.10 11.79 15.68
CA TRP A 166 2.54 10.40 15.71
C TRP A 166 3.22 9.98 17.02
N ALA A 167 3.83 10.92 17.76
CA ALA A 167 4.47 10.61 19.03
C ALA A 167 3.48 10.22 20.13
N THR A 168 2.20 10.60 19.98
CA THR A 168 1.13 10.22 20.93
C THR A 168 0.41 8.94 20.51
N LYS A 169 0.74 8.35 19.35
CA LYS A 169 0.19 7.08 18.88
C LYS A 169 1.18 5.96 19.22
N ASN A 170 0.70 4.88 19.82
CA ASN A 170 1.53 3.72 20.16
C ASN A 170 1.64 2.79 18.94
N LEU A 171 2.62 3.06 18.05
CA LEU A 171 2.81 2.40 16.74
C LEU A 171 4.06 1.50 16.66
#